data_AF-A0A9D6SCU9-F1
#
_entry.id   AF-A0A9D6SCU9-F1
#
_cell.length_a   1.000
_cell.length_b   1.000
_cell.length_c   1.000
_cell.angle_alpha   90.00
_cell.angle_beta   90.00
_cell.angle_gamma   90.00
#
_symmetry.space_group_name_H-M   'P 1'
#
loop_
_entity.id
_entity.type
_entity.pdbx_description
1 polymer ?
#
loop_
_entity_poly.entity_id
_entity_poly.type
_entity_poly.pdbx_seq_one_letter_code
_entity_poly.pdbx_strand_id
1 'polypeptide(L)'
;MPRFARIPVSTSFVALFLAAATAAATPRAPGDQEPRPEGRAPADHDHAADTGAGEPRASEGGIRVVQQLILDLPGLDMTTLTPRQRERFLLRVNREFCTCGRENCVRDPVANCFLNDPGCRTVRDHARRILNEAKAGK
;
A
#
# COMPACT_ATOMS: atom_id res chain seq x y z
N MET A 1 -24.39 52.17 15.73
CA MET A 1 -23.14 51.39 15.75
C MET A 1 -22.50 51.49 14.36
N PRO A 2 -21.33 52.13 14.21
CA PRO A 2 -20.73 52.41 12.91
C PRO A 2 -20.08 51.15 12.30
N ARG A 3 -20.22 51.06 10.97
CA ARG A 3 -19.60 50.07 10.08
C ARG A 3 -18.09 50.31 10.01
N PHE A 4 -17.29 49.24 10.10
CA PHE A 4 -15.89 49.25 9.69
C PHE A 4 -15.60 48.16 8.66
N ALA A 5 -14.66 48.52 7.80
CA ALA A 5 -14.57 48.13 6.41
C ALA A 5 -13.75 46.87 6.16
N ARG A 6 -13.94 46.35 4.93
CA ARG A 6 -13.18 45.28 4.28
C ARG A 6 -11.68 45.63 4.22
N ILE A 7 -10.84 44.62 4.44
CA ILE A 7 -9.42 44.64 4.02
C ILE A 7 -9.17 43.36 3.21
N PRO A 8 -8.98 43.43 1.88
CA PRO A 8 -8.37 42.38 1.11
C PRO A 8 -6.87 42.68 0.95
N VAL A 9 -6.00 41.90 1.62
CA VAL A 9 -4.57 41.91 1.30
C VAL A 9 -4.31 40.76 0.33
N SER A 10 -4.21 41.19 -0.93
CA SER A 10 -3.68 40.46 -2.07
C SER A 10 -2.17 40.63 -2.08
N THR A 11 -1.40 39.55 -2.19
CA THR A 11 -0.09 39.54 -2.89
C THR A 11 0.39 38.11 -3.13
N SER A 12 0.18 37.65 -4.36
CA SER A 12 1.00 36.65 -5.05
C SER A 12 2.49 37.00 -4.96
N PHE A 13 3.41 36.05 -4.80
CA PHE A 13 4.73 36.13 -5.42
C PHE A 13 5.38 34.73 -5.59
N VAL A 14 5.41 34.32 -6.87
CA VAL A 14 6.52 33.71 -7.62
C VAL A 14 7.05 32.34 -7.15
N ALA A 15 6.64 31.34 -7.92
CA ALA A 15 7.36 30.09 -8.12
C ALA A 15 8.68 30.35 -8.88
N LEU A 16 9.79 29.89 -8.32
CA LEU A 16 11.06 29.81 -9.03
C LEU A 16 11.36 28.32 -9.30
N PHE A 17 11.08 27.91 -10.54
CA PHE A 17 11.58 26.67 -11.11
C PHE A 17 13.08 26.84 -11.42
N LEU A 18 13.91 25.94 -10.92
CA LEU A 18 15.18 25.60 -11.57
C LEU A 18 15.17 24.11 -11.93
N ALA A 19 15.18 23.85 -13.23
CA ALA A 19 15.51 22.58 -13.83
C ALA A 19 16.97 22.67 -14.32
N ALA A 20 17.77 21.62 -14.08
CA ALA A 20 18.93 21.30 -14.89
C ALA A 20 19.25 19.80 -14.76
N ALA A 21 19.13 19.10 -15.88
CA ALA A 21 19.50 17.72 -16.07
C ALA A 21 21.00 17.60 -16.41
N THR A 22 21.65 16.52 -15.99
CA THR A 22 22.82 15.97 -16.69
C THR A 22 22.83 14.44 -16.60
N ALA A 23 22.97 13.84 -17.78
CA ALA A 23 23.00 12.42 -18.08
C ALA A 23 24.37 11.79 -17.80
N ALA A 24 24.39 10.47 -17.56
CA ALA A 24 25.41 9.57 -18.13
C ALA A 24 24.96 8.11 -17.98
N ALA A 25 24.67 7.48 -19.12
CA ALA A 25 24.52 6.04 -19.25
C ALA A 25 25.90 5.38 -19.37
N THR A 26 26.09 4.19 -18.78
CA THR A 26 26.86 3.11 -19.42
C THR A 26 26.49 1.74 -18.82
N PRO A 27 26.21 0.71 -19.63
CA PRO A 27 25.79 -0.61 -19.18
C PRO A 27 26.99 -1.51 -18.85
N ARG A 28 26.80 -2.49 -17.94
CA ARG A 28 27.69 -3.65 -17.77
C ARG A 28 26.89 -4.91 -17.48
N ALA A 29 26.66 -5.70 -18.52
CA ALA A 29 26.79 -7.17 -18.51
C ALA A 29 28.13 -7.47 -19.23
N PRO A 30 28.80 -8.64 -19.13
CA PRO A 30 28.25 -9.99 -18.97
C PRO A 30 29.06 -10.91 -18.02
N GLY A 31 28.61 -12.14 -17.81
CA GLY A 31 29.41 -13.17 -17.16
C GLY A 31 28.60 -14.41 -16.76
N ASP A 32 28.48 -15.33 -17.71
CA ASP A 32 28.01 -16.71 -17.56
C ASP A 32 28.58 -17.45 -16.35
N GLN A 33 27.74 -18.24 -15.68
CA GLN A 33 28.01 -19.66 -15.39
C GLN A 33 26.80 -20.31 -14.70
N GLU A 34 26.07 -21.10 -15.48
CA GLU A 34 25.27 -22.21 -14.97
C GLU A 34 26.22 -23.36 -14.61
N PRO A 35 25.97 -24.09 -13.51
CA PRO A 35 25.85 -25.54 -13.70
C PRO A 35 24.69 -26.14 -12.91
N ARG A 36 23.91 -26.97 -13.60
CA ARG A 36 23.03 -28.02 -13.08
C ARG A 36 23.63 -29.37 -13.53
N PRO A 37 23.23 -30.55 -13.01
CA PRO A 37 22.84 -31.01 -11.67
C PRO A 37 23.79 -32.11 -11.13
N GLU A 38 23.90 -32.30 -9.82
CA GLU A 38 24.17 -33.64 -9.28
C GLU A 38 23.28 -33.90 -8.06
N GLY A 39 22.54 -35.00 -8.13
CA GLY A 39 21.60 -35.43 -7.10
C GLY A 39 22.32 -35.92 -5.85
N ARG A 40 21.73 -35.63 -4.68
CA ARG A 40 21.94 -36.40 -3.46
C ARG A 40 20.59 -36.70 -2.81
N ALA A 41 20.49 -37.95 -2.38
CA ALA A 41 19.35 -38.63 -1.76
C ALA A 41 18.79 -37.88 -0.53
N PRO A 42 17.53 -38.16 -0.13
CA PRO A 42 16.96 -37.59 1.07
C PRO A 42 17.76 -38.05 2.30
N ALA A 43 18.28 -37.09 3.06
CA ALA A 43 18.85 -37.38 4.38
C ALA A 43 17.69 -37.56 5.37
N ASP A 44 17.74 -38.69 6.07
CA ASP A 44 16.91 -39.05 7.22
C ASP A 44 16.68 -37.87 8.18
N HIS A 45 15.42 -37.63 8.52
CA HIS A 45 15.05 -36.72 9.59
C HIS A 45 15.03 -37.48 10.91
N ASP A 46 16.21 -37.69 11.50
CA ASP A 46 16.31 -38.04 12.92
C ASP A 46 15.76 -36.89 13.78
N HIS A 47 14.52 -37.04 14.25
CA HIS A 47 13.94 -36.19 15.28
C HIS A 47 14.54 -36.58 16.64
N ALA A 48 15.73 -36.08 16.92
CA ALA A 48 16.20 -35.99 18.29
C ALA A 48 15.44 -34.82 18.97
N ALA A 49 14.59 -35.16 19.94
CA ALA A 49 13.94 -34.18 20.80
C ALA A 49 15.00 -33.43 21.62
N ASP A 50 15.35 -32.23 21.17
CA ASP A 50 16.18 -31.30 21.93
C ASP A 50 15.32 -30.57 22.96
N THR A 51 15.27 -31.12 24.18
CA THR A 51 14.92 -30.37 25.40
C THR A 51 16.08 -29.46 25.78
N GLY A 52 16.39 -28.51 24.91
CA GLY A 52 17.32 -27.43 25.14
C GLY A 52 16.55 -26.13 25.34
N ALA A 53 16.70 -25.49 26.49
CA ALA A 53 16.30 -24.10 26.68
C ALA A 53 17.18 -23.21 25.79
N GLY A 54 16.86 -23.16 24.50
CA GLY A 54 17.55 -22.34 23.53
C GLY A 54 17.20 -20.87 23.75
N GLU A 55 18.18 -20.09 24.21
CA GLU A 55 18.07 -18.63 24.18
C GLU A 55 17.72 -18.17 22.75
N PRO A 56 16.78 -17.21 22.60
CA PRO A 56 16.42 -16.71 21.28
C PRO A 56 17.64 -16.04 20.64
N ARG A 57 18.25 -16.72 19.66
CA ARG A 57 19.28 -16.12 18.82
C ARG A 57 18.63 -15.08 17.91
N ALA A 58 19.02 -13.83 18.08
CA ALA A 58 18.63 -12.76 17.18
C ALA A 58 19.18 -13.06 15.77
N SER A 59 18.30 -13.25 14.81
CA SER A 59 18.67 -13.28 13.40
C SER A 59 19.04 -11.86 12.98
N GLU A 60 20.25 -11.64 12.45
CA GLU A 60 20.72 -10.32 11.99
C GLU A 60 19.88 -9.75 10.82
N GLY A 61 19.01 -10.58 10.23
CA GLY A 61 17.99 -10.15 9.27
C GLY A 61 16.75 -9.62 9.99
N GLY A 62 16.62 -8.30 10.08
CA GLY A 62 15.40 -7.66 10.60
C GLY A 62 14.14 -8.11 9.85
N ILE A 63 13.03 -8.26 10.58
CA ILE A 63 11.73 -8.65 10.02
C ILE A 63 11.19 -7.50 9.16
N ARG A 64 11.02 -7.73 7.85
CA ARG A 64 10.34 -6.80 6.94
C ARG A 64 8.87 -7.20 6.79
N VAL A 65 7.97 -6.41 7.38
CA VAL A 65 6.53 -6.58 7.16
C VAL A 65 6.14 -5.82 5.89
N VAL A 66 5.96 -6.56 4.79
CA VAL A 66 5.40 -6.01 3.55
C VAL A 66 3.88 -6.11 3.64
N GLN A 67 3.19 -4.97 3.73
CA GLN A 67 1.73 -4.95 3.70
C GLN A 67 1.28 -5.27 2.26
N GLN A 68 0.55 -6.36 2.07
CA GLN A 68 -0.04 -6.70 0.78
C GLN A 68 -1.15 -5.70 0.46
N LEU A 69 -0.89 -4.79 -0.48
CA LEU A 69 -1.83 -3.75 -0.87
C LEU A 69 -2.75 -4.25 -2.00
N ILE A 70 -4.05 -4.17 -1.80
CA ILE A 70 -5.04 -4.44 -2.84
C ILE A 70 -5.08 -3.23 -3.78
N LEU A 71 -4.76 -3.47 -5.06
CA LEU A 71 -4.63 -2.43 -6.09
C LEU A 71 -5.86 -2.29 -7.00
N ASP A 72 -6.74 -3.28 -7.00
CA ASP A 72 -7.94 -3.30 -7.83
C ASP A 72 -9.20 -3.62 -7.02
N LEU A 73 -10.26 -2.86 -7.29
CA LEU A 73 -11.56 -2.97 -6.61
C LEU A 73 -12.66 -3.01 -7.68
N PRO A 74 -13.13 -4.21 -8.09
CA PRO A 74 -14.06 -4.35 -9.19
C PRO A 74 -15.40 -3.66 -8.90
N GLY A 75 -15.89 -2.93 -9.90
CA GLY A 75 -17.13 -2.14 -9.81
C GLY A 75 -16.95 -0.71 -9.29
N LEU A 76 -15.72 -0.29 -8.98
CA LEU A 76 -15.39 1.12 -8.79
C LEU A 76 -14.58 1.63 -9.98
N ASP A 77 -15.08 2.69 -10.62
CA ASP A 77 -14.32 3.36 -11.66
C ASP A 77 -13.22 4.25 -11.05
N MET A 78 -11.99 3.74 -11.14
CA MET A 78 -10.77 4.44 -10.77
C MET A 78 -10.05 5.07 -11.98
N THR A 79 -10.55 4.88 -13.20
CA THR A 79 -9.90 5.39 -14.43
C THR A 79 -9.95 6.91 -14.52
N THR A 80 -10.93 7.50 -13.85
CA THR A 80 -11.12 8.95 -13.75
C THR A 80 -10.21 9.63 -12.71
N LEU A 81 -9.38 8.86 -11.97
CA LEU A 81 -8.46 9.40 -10.97
C LEU A 81 -7.09 9.74 -11.59
N THR A 82 -6.50 10.85 -11.15
CA THR A 82 -5.07 11.09 -11.34
C THR A 82 -4.23 10.08 -10.54
N PRO A 83 -2.95 9.83 -10.89
CA PRO A 83 -2.11 8.87 -10.17
C PRO A 83 -2.03 9.13 -8.66
N ARG A 84 -1.90 10.39 -8.26
CA ARG A 84 -1.84 10.79 -6.84
C ARG A 84 -3.16 10.54 -6.11
N GLN A 85 -4.29 10.77 -6.76
CA GLN A 85 -5.61 10.49 -6.18
C GLN A 85 -5.84 8.99 -6.06
N ARG A 86 -5.40 8.22 -7.06
CA ARG A 86 -5.47 6.75 -7.05
C ARG A 86 -4.65 6.17 -5.90
N GLU A 87 -3.41 6.61 -5.74
CA GLU A 87 -2.56 6.18 -4.63
C GLU A 87 -3.21 6.49 -3.28
N ARG A 88 -3.73 7.71 -3.09
CA ARG A 88 -4.42 8.09 -1.86
C ARG A 88 -5.65 7.22 -1.59
N PHE A 89 -6.47 7.00 -2.62
CA PHE A 89 -7.63 6.13 -2.55
C PHE A 89 -7.23 4.72 -2.09
N LEU A 90 -6.27 4.11 -2.79
CA LEU A 90 -5.79 2.74 -2.52
C LEU A 90 -5.19 2.62 -1.12
N LEU A 91 -4.35 3.56 -0.70
CA LEU A 91 -3.79 3.57 0.66
C LEU A 91 -4.89 3.63 1.73
N ARG A 92 -5.94 4.41 1.49
CA ARG A 92 -7.00 4.62 2.48
C ARG A 92 -7.92 3.42 2.59
N VAL A 93 -8.37 2.83 1.48
CA VAL A 93 -9.21 1.61 1.53
C VAL A 93 -8.48 0.40 2.12
N ASN A 94 -7.16 0.34 2.02
CA ASN A 94 -6.36 -0.74 2.60
C ASN A 94 -5.99 -0.53 4.08
N ARG A 95 -6.23 0.66 4.65
CA ARG A 95 -5.88 0.99 6.05
C ARG A 95 -7.10 1.22 6.94
N GLU A 96 -8.16 1.79 6.38
CA GLU A 96 -9.40 2.01 7.14
C GLU A 96 -10.14 0.69 7.33
N PHE A 97 -10.60 0.44 8.56
CA PHE A 97 -11.39 -0.74 8.89
C PHE A 97 -12.84 -0.58 8.46
N CYS A 98 -13.44 -1.68 7.99
CA CYS A 98 -14.88 -1.73 7.74
C CYS A 98 -15.65 -1.72 9.06
N THR A 99 -16.79 -1.02 9.08
CA THR A 99 -17.68 -0.89 10.26
C THR A 99 -18.98 -1.67 10.11
N CYS A 100 -19.07 -2.60 9.16
CA CYS A 100 -20.32 -3.31 8.86
C CYS A 100 -20.73 -4.37 9.90
N GLY A 101 -19.82 -4.78 10.79
CA GLY A 101 -20.08 -5.70 11.89
C GLY A 101 -20.40 -7.15 11.48
N ARG A 102 -20.21 -7.51 10.20
CA ARG A 102 -20.40 -8.87 9.71
C ARG A 102 -19.19 -9.74 10.02
N GLU A 103 -19.44 -11.02 10.27
CA GLU A 103 -18.42 -12.02 10.61
C GLU A 103 -17.25 -12.06 9.61
N ASN A 104 -17.54 -11.97 8.31
CA ASN A 104 -16.56 -12.01 7.22
C ASN A 104 -15.76 -10.70 7.01
N CYS A 105 -15.99 -9.69 7.85
CA CYS A 105 -15.36 -8.38 7.74
C CYS A 105 -14.92 -7.81 9.11
N VAL A 106 -14.89 -8.65 10.15
CA VAL A 106 -14.57 -8.19 11.51
C VAL A 106 -13.12 -7.73 11.55
N ARG A 107 -12.93 -6.42 11.71
CA ARG A 107 -11.60 -5.76 11.76
C ARG A 107 -10.79 -5.93 10.46
N ASP A 108 -11.47 -6.18 9.35
CA ASP A 108 -10.84 -6.18 8.04
C ASP A 108 -10.76 -4.77 7.45
N PRO A 109 -9.70 -4.44 6.70
CA PRO A 109 -9.67 -3.26 5.87
C PRO A 109 -10.85 -3.21 4.89
N VAL A 110 -11.29 -2.01 4.55
CA VAL A 110 -12.37 -1.79 3.57
C VAL A 110 -12.11 -2.55 2.27
N ALA A 111 -10.87 -2.55 1.78
CA ALA A 111 -10.51 -3.26 0.55
C ALA A 111 -10.70 -4.78 0.66
N ASN A 112 -10.31 -5.40 1.77
CA ASN A 112 -10.46 -6.84 1.97
C ASN A 112 -11.93 -7.23 2.07
N CYS A 113 -12.69 -6.51 2.90
CA CYS A 113 -14.14 -6.74 3.06
C CYS A 113 -14.90 -6.52 1.73
N PHE A 114 -14.49 -5.54 0.91
CA PHE A 114 -15.13 -5.24 -0.38
C PHE A 114 -15.01 -6.40 -1.39
N LEU A 115 -13.90 -7.14 -1.36
CA LEU A 115 -13.68 -8.29 -2.23
C LEU A 115 -14.37 -9.56 -1.68
N ASN A 116 -14.31 -9.76 -0.37
CA ASN A 116 -14.75 -11.01 0.26
C ASN A 116 -16.25 -11.02 0.61
N ASP A 117 -16.89 -9.87 0.81
CA ASP A 117 -18.34 -9.75 1.02
C ASP A 117 -18.98 -8.79 0.01
N PRO A 118 -19.27 -9.25 -1.23
CA PRO A 118 -19.87 -8.40 -2.25
C PRO A 118 -21.30 -7.96 -1.88
N GLY A 119 -21.98 -8.64 -0.96
CA GLY A 119 -23.33 -8.31 -0.48
C GLY A 119 -23.37 -7.28 0.65
N CYS A 120 -22.21 -6.83 1.16
CA CYS A 120 -22.13 -5.80 2.18
C CYS A 120 -22.36 -4.39 1.59
N ARG A 121 -23.56 -3.83 1.78
CA ARG A 121 -23.84 -2.45 1.32
C ARG A 121 -22.95 -1.41 2.01
N THR A 122 -22.70 -1.59 3.31
CA THR A 122 -21.90 -0.66 4.11
C THR A 122 -20.47 -0.51 3.56
N VAL A 123 -19.80 -1.60 3.18
CA VAL A 123 -18.44 -1.51 2.61
C VAL A 123 -18.44 -0.87 1.23
N ARG A 124 -19.47 -1.12 0.41
CA ARG A 124 -19.63 -0.49 -0.92
C ARG A 124 -19.81 1.03 -0.79
N ASP A 125 -20.66 1.46 0.14
CA ASP A 125 -20.91 2.88 0.40
C ASP A 125 -19.68 3.57 1.00
N HIS A 126 -18.94 2.88 1.89
CA HIS A 126 -17.69 3.39 2.47
C HIS A 126 -16.62 3.55 1.38
N ALA A 127 -16.38 2.53 0.56
CA ALA A 127 -15.41 2.60 -0.53
C ALA A 127 -15.77 3.71 -1.54
N ARG A 128 -17.05 3.86 -1.87
CA ARG A 128 -17.53 4.94 -2.76
C ARG A 128 -17.34 6.33 -2.13
N ARG A 129 -17.54 6.47 -0.83
CA ARG A 129 -17.25 7.72 -0.10
C ARG A 129 -15.75 8.07 -0.18
N ILE A 130 -14.87 7.12 0.11
CA ILE A 130 -13.41 7.32 0.01
C ILE A 130 -13.03 7.70 -1.42
N LEU A 131 -13.62 7.05 -2.44
CA LEU A 131 -13.38 7.39 -3.84
C LEU A 131 -13.75 8.84 -4.16
N ASN A 132 -14.92 9.29 -3.72
CA ASN A 132 -15.38 10.66 -3.93
C ASN A 132 -14.51 11.70 -3.18
N GLU A 133 -14.07 11.37 -1.97
CA GLU A 133 -13.14 12.20 -1.20
C GLU A 133 -11.77 12.32 -1.89
N ALA A 134 -11.24 11.19 -2.41
CA ALA A 134 -10.00 11.18 -3.19
C ALA A 134 -10.14 12.02 -4.48
N LYS A 135 -11.27 11.92 -5.19
CA LYS A 135 -11.59 12.79 -6.34
C LYS A 135 -11.60 14.27 -5.97
N ALA A 136 -12.12 14.59 -4.79
CA ALA A 136 -12.15 15.96 -4.26
C ALA A 136 -10.78 16.44 -3.71
N GLY A 137 -9.74 15.61 -3.75
CA GLY A 137 -8.41 15.95 -3.24
C GLY A 137 -8.32 15.98 -1.72
N LYS A 138 -9.27 15.35 -1.01
CA LYS A 138 -9.26 15.15 0.44
C LYS A 138 -8.54 13.87 0.83
#